data_AF-A0A925UPB9-F1
#
_entry.id   AF-A0A925UPB9-F1
#
_cell.length_a   1.000
_cell.length_b   1.000
_cell.length_c   1.000
_cell.angle_alpha   90.00
_cell.angle_beta   90.00
_cell.angle_gamma   90.00
#
_symmetry.space_group_name_H-M   'P 1'
#
loop_
_entity.id
_entity.type
_entity.pdbx_description
1 polymer ?
#
loop_
_entity_poly.entity_id
_entity_poly.type
_entity_poly.pdbx_seq_one_letter_code
_entity_poly.pdbx_strand_id
1 'polypeptide(L)'
;MPNKNSGLPQKGSRFYLQQYMLNAKEELSELILSASPSLVAFIDSKTKIEWKSPLEKSEKPDKEEFYEYRDDFLEVLGLEEGILGQAKGKVAKFWSKNGPQWDGLATVVGADGEKGLLLIEAKAHPDETKSDIKAESKMSIYKIENSIEAAQRYYGIKPVNWTKQYYQLGNRIAFLYFMNEILHIPTWLVLTNFTQGQYITTTLEEWLIHYHNIYSKMGIKHTNHKLLNNIIQIFPNAKD
;
A
#
# COMPACT_ATOMS: atom_id res chain seq x y z
N MET A 1 12.95 -7.91 -18.59
CA MET A 1 12.67 -9.26 -18.09
C MET A 1 12.20 -9.12 -16.66
N PRO A 2 11.03 -9.63 -16.25
CA PRO A 2 10.69 -9.61 -14.83
C PRO A 2 11.63 -10.59 -14.12
N ASN A 3 12.26 -10.13 -13.03
CA ASN A 3 13.08 -10.99 -12.18
C ASN A 3 12.19 -12.12 -11.65
N LYS A 4 12.39 -13.34 -12.17
CA LYS A 4 11.82 -14.58 -11.63
C LYS A 4 12.50 -14.88 -10.29
N ASN A 5 12.03 -14.25 -9.22
CA ASN A 5 12.14 -14.85 -7.90
C ASN A 5 10.95 -15.81 -7.72
N SER A 6 10.91 -16.86 -8.54
CA SER A 6 9.96 -17.97 -8.40
C SER A 6 10.48 -18.89 -7.28
N GLY A 7 9.85 -18.77 -6.11
CA GLY A 7 10.16 -19.51 -4.89
C GLY A 7 9.77 -18.68 -3.66
N LEU A 8 9.31 -19.35 -2.60
CA LEU A 8 9.06 -18.72 -1.31
C LEU A 8 10.33 -17.93 -0.89
N PRO A 9 10.27 -16.60 -0.73
CA PRO A 9 11.37 -15.85 -0.14
C PRO A 9 11.75 -16.48 1.19
N GLN A 10 13.03 -16.50 1.52
CA GLN A 10 13.51 -17.08 2.79
C GLN A 10 13.70 -16.01 3.88
N LYS A 11 13.55 -14.73 3.54
CA LYS A 11 13.78 -13.60 4.45
C LYS A 11 13.15 -12.30 3.97
N GLY A 12 13.10 -11.31 4.87
CA GLY A 12 12.65 -9.94 4.59
C GLY A 12 11.13 -9.78 4.67
N SER A 13 10.66 -8.57 4.39
CA SER A 13 9.23 -8.22 4.54
C SER A 13 8.31 -9.10 3.71
N ARG A 14 8.73 -9.48 2.50
CA ARG A 14 7.98 -10.38 1.64
C ARG A 14 7.77 -11.76 2.26
N PHE A 15 8.80 -12.31 2.91
CA PHE A 15 8.68 -13.59 3.63
C PHE A 15 7.72 -13.47 4.82
N TYR A 16 7.91 -12.45 5.66
CA TYR A 16 7.06 -12.26 6.84
C TYR A 16 5.60 -12.03 6.48
N LEU A 17 5.32 -11.24 5.42
CA LEU A 17 3.95 -11.05 4.95
C LEU A 17 3.33 -12.35 4.47
N GLN A 18 4.07 -13.18 3.73
CA GLN A 18 3.58 -14.49 3.30
C GLN A 18 3.35 -15.44 4.49
N GLN A 19 4.22 -15.44 5.50
CA GLN A 19 4.00 -16.22 6.73
C GLN A 19 2.73 -15.81 7.47
N TYR A 20 2.43 -14.50 7.50
CA TYR A 20 1.15 -14.03 8.01
C TYR A 20 -0.02 -14.54 7.17
N MET A 21 0.08 -14.53 5.83
CA MET A 21 -0.99 -15.02 4.97
C MET A 21 -1.23 -16.53 5.13
N LEU A 22 -0.19 -17.30 5.43
CA LEU A 22 -0.27 -18.74 5.65
C LEU A 22 -0.82 -19.10 7.03
N ASN A 23 -0.27 -18.48 8.07
CA ASN A 23 -0.37 -19.00 9.43
C ASN A 23 -1.09 -18.05 10.41
N ALA A 24 -1.37 -16.81 10.01
CA ALA A 24 -1.87 -15.78 10.91
C ALA A 24 -2.66 -14.65 10.20
N LYS A 25 -3.44 -14.99 9.18
CA LYS A 25 -4.13 -14.02 8.31
C LYS A 25 -5.14 -13.19 9.10
N GLU A 26 -5.84 -13.82 10.04
CA GLU A 26 -6.79 -13.19 10.96
C GLU A 26 -6.07 -12.23 11.92
N GLU A 27 -4.94 -12.63 12.49
CA GLU A 27 -4.14 -11.77 13.39
C GLU A 27 -3.72 -10.47 12.68
N LEU A 28 -3.24 -10.58 11.43
CA LEU A 28 -2.86 -9.39 10.67
C LEU A 28 -4.08 -8.49 10.40
N SER A 29 -5.22 -9.10 10.10
CA SER A 29 -6.48 -8.39 9.85
C SER A 29 -6.96 -7.64 11.09
N GLU A 30 -6.88 -8.27 12.27
CA GLU A 30 -7.22 -7.66 13.55
C GLU A 30 -6.30 -6.48 13.91
N LEU A 31 -5.00 -6.60 13.64
CA LEU A 31 -4.05 -5.49 13.80
C LEU A 31 -4.42 -4.30 12.92
N ILE A 32 -4.77 -4.53 11.66
CA ILE A 32 -5.18 -3.48 10.72
C ILE A 32 -6.45 -2.77 11.23
N LEU A 33 -7.47 -3.53 11.63
CA LEU A 33 -8.73 -2.98 12.13
C LEU A 33 -8.51 -2.17 13.41
N SER A 34 -7.73 -2.71 14.35
CA SER A 34 -7.44 -2.06 15.64
C SER A 34 -6.67 -0.74 15.47
N ALA A 35 -5.86 -0.63 14.41
CA ALA A 35 -5.06 0.55 14.13
C ALA A 35 -5.82 1.64 13.35
N SER A 36 -7.07 1.42 12.93
CA SER A 36 -7.77 2.34 12.02
C SER A 36 -9.24 2.58 12.37
N PRO A 37 -9.52 3.66 13.13
CA PRO A 37 -10.90 4.08 13.39
C PRO A 37 -11.70 4.40 12.13
N SER A 38 -11.06 4.94 11.08
CA SER A 38 -11.73 5.29 9.82
C SER A 38 -12.15 4.06 9.03
N LEU A 39 -11.31 3.01 9.00
CA LEU A 39 -11.64 1.74 8.38
C LEU A 39 -12.77 1.04 9.14
N VAL A 40 -12.69 1.01 10.48
CA VAL A 40 -13.75 0.44 11.32
C VAL A 40 -15.08 1.18 11.12
N ALA A 41 -15.05 2.50 10.98
CA ALA A 41 -16.25 3.29 10.70
C ALA A 41 -16.85 3.02 9.32
N PHE A 42 -16.03 2.58 8.36
CA PHE A 42 -16.48 2.26 7.00
C PHE A 42 -17.12 0.87 6.91
N ILE A 43 -16.46 -0.14 7.48
CA ILE A 43 -16.79 -1.55 7.30
C ILE A 43 -18.15 -1.91 7.91
N ASP A 44 -18.94 -2.74 7.22
CA ASP A 44 -20.10 -3.40 7.85
C ASP A 44 -19.59 -4.31 8.99
N SER A 45 -20.16 -4.17 10.19
CA SER A 45 -19.91 -5.04 11.35
C SER A 45 -19.83 -6.55 11.08
N LYS A 46 -20.45 -7.05 10.00
CA LYS A 46 -20.43 -8.47 9.59
C LYS A 46 -19.31 -8.80 8.60
N THR A 47 -18.69 -7.80 8.01
CA THR A 47 -17.68 -7.93 6.96
C THR A 47 -16.29 -8.08 7.56
N LYS A 48 -15.51 -8.98 6.97
CA LYS A 48 -14.08 -9.17 7.28
C LYS A 48 -13.21 -8.58 6.17
N ILE A 49 -11.94 -8.35 6.49
CA ILE A 49 -10.93 -8.06 5.46
C ILE A 49 -10.80 -9.28 4.55
N GLU A 50 -11.09 -9.12 3.27
CA GLU A 50 -10.94 -10.16 2.26
C GLU A 50 -9.61 -9.99 1.53
N TRP A 51 -8.63 -10.83 1.87
CA TRP A 51 -7.31 -10.79 1.24
C TRP A 51 -7.38 -11.23 -0.22
N LYS A 52 -6.67 -10.51 -1.10
CA LYS A 52 -6.60 -10.74 -2.55
C LYS A 52 -5.20 -11.08 -3.02
N SER A 53 -4.19 -10.62 -2.26
CA SER A 53 -2.78 -10.99 -2.37
C SER A 53 -2.00 -10.59 -1.11
N PRO A 54 -0.85 -11.23 -0.85
CA PRO A 54 -0.35 -12.43 -1.52
C PRO A 54 -1.09 -13.67 -0.98
N LEU A 55 -1.47 -14.62 -1.84
CA LEU A 55 -2.23 -15.81 -1.45
C LEU A 55 -1.56 -17.08 -1.99
N GLU A 56 -1.78 -18.22 -1.32
CA GLU A 56 -1.34 -19.52 -1.83
C GLU A 56 -2.05 -19.88 -3.13
N LYS A 57 -1.43 -20.79 -3.90
CA LYS A 57 -1.98 -21.25 -5.18
C LYS A 57 -3.35 -21.91 -5.01
N SER A 58 -3.57 -22.59 -3.89
CA SER A 58 -4.84 -23.24 -3.51
C SER A 58 -5.99 -22.26 -3.37
N GLU A 59 -5.73 -21.05 -2.86
CA GLU A 59 -6.72 -20.00 -2.68
C GLU A 59 -7.01 -19.20 -3.97
N LYS A 60 -6.07 -19.23 -4.93
CA LYS A 60 -6.19 -18.48 -6.19
C LYS A 60 -5.57 -19.23 -7.38
N PRO A 61 -6.23 -20.27 -7.91
CA PRO A 61 -5.65 -21.17 -8.91
C PRO A 61 -5.30 -20.47 -10.23
N ASP A 62 -5.99 -19.38 -10.58
CA ASP A 62 -5.80 -18.65 -11.84
C ASP A 62 -4.64 -17.63 -11.82
N LYS A 63 -3.99 -17.40 -10.67
CA LYS A 63 -2.84 -16.48 -10.54
C LYS A 63 -1.61 -17.24 -10.04
N GLU A 64 -0.44 -16.63 -10.24
CA GLU A 64 0.78 -17.15 -9.61
C GLU A 64 0.64 -17.10 -8.08
N GLU A 65 1.29 -18.04 -7.41
CA GLU A 65 1.34 -18.08 -5.96
C GLU A 65 2.04 -16.81 -5.42
N PHE A 66 1.46 -16.20 -4.38
CA PHE A 66 1.93 -14.96 -3.77
C PHE A 66 2.14 -13.80 -4.77
N TYR A 67 1.24 -13.66 -5.75
CA TYR A 67 1.32 -12.63 -6.78
C TYR A 67 1.29 -11.20 -6.22
N GLU A 68 2.23 -10.36 -6.64
CA GLU A 68 2.30 -8.93 -6.33
C GLU A 68 1.77 -8.08 -7.49
N TYR A 69 0.65 -7.40 -7.24
CA TYR A 69 -0.07 -6.64 -8.25
C TYR A 69 0.64 -5.33 -8.63
N ARG A 70 0.51 -4.93 -9.90
CA ARG A 70 1.05 -3.65 -10.39
C ARG A 70 -0.03 -2.80 -11.05
N ASP A 71 0.03 -2.65 -12.36
CA ASP A 71 -0.92 -1.88 -13.16
C ASP A 71 -2.31 -2.56 -13.23
N ASP A 72 -2.41 -3.82 -12.79
CA ASP A 72 -3.62 -4.64 -12.74
C ASP A 72 -4.31 -4.66 -11.36
N PHE A 73 -3.83 -3.89 -10.38
CA PHE A 73 -4.34 -3.91 -9.00
C PHE A 73 -5.86 -3.63 -8.89
N LEU A 74 -6.45 -2.85 -9.80
CA LEU A 74 -7.88 -2.54 -9.79
C LEU A 74 -8.77 -3.77 -10.10
N GLU A 75 -8.21 -4.83 -10.68
CA GLU A 75 -8.97 -6.06 -10.99
C GLU A 75 -9.49 -6.74 -9.73
N VAL A 76 -8.83 -6.58 -8.59
CA VAL A 76 -9.23 -7.22 -7.33
C VAL A 76 -10.55 -6.70 -6.78
N LEU A 77 -10.98 -5.52 -7.22
CA LEU A 77 -12.26 -4.93 -6.84
C LEU A 77 -13.45 -5.62 -7.51
N GLY A 78 -13.24 -6.39 -8.58
CA GLY A 78 -14.33 -7.02 -9.33
C GLY A 78 -15.37 -6.00 -9.79
N LEU A 79 -14.91 -4.87 -10.35
CA LEU A 79 -15.77 -3.86 -10.95
C LEU A 79 -16.32 -4.37 -12.29
N GLU A 80 -17.49 -3.89 -12.69
CA GLU A 80 -18.02 -4.13 -14.03
C GLU A 80 -17.02 -3.69 -15.11
N GLU A 81 -16.95 -4.42 -16.22
CA GLU A 81 -15.91 -4.24 -17.24
C GLU A 81 -15.81 -2.80 -17.77
N GLY A 82 -16.96 -2.15 -18.00
CA GLY A 82 -17.00 -0.74 -18.43
C GLY A 82 -16.43 0.23 -17.40
N ILE A 83 -16.74 0.02 -16.11
CA ILE A 83 -16.23 0.85 -15.00
C ILE A 83 -14.73 0.59 -14.81
N LEU A 84 -14.31 -0.66 -14.85
CA LEU A 84 -12.91 -1.06 -14.76
C LEU A 84 -12.08 -0.44 -15.90
N GLY A 85 -12.59 -0.49 -17.13
CA GLY A 85 -11.94 0.11 -18.30
C GLY A 85 -11.75 1.62 -18.16
N GLN A 86 -12.77 2.33 -17.65
CA GLN A 86 -12.67 3.76 -17.37
C GLN A 86 -11.64 4.06 -16.27
N ALA A 87 -11.63 3.28 -15.18
CA ALA A 87 -10.68 3.43 -14.09
C ALA A 87 -9.23 3.18 -14.56
N LYS A 88 -8.98 2.12 -15.32
CA LYS A 88 -7.67 1.84 -15.95
C LYS A 88 -7.24 2.97 -16.89
N GLY A 89 -8.18 3.53 -17.66
CA GLY A 89 -7.93 4.71 -18.51
C GLY A 89 -7.50 5.94 -17.71
N LYS A 90 -8.12 6.18 -16.54
CA LYS A 90 -7.72 7.25 -15.61
C LYS A 90 -6.33 6.99 -15.01
N VAL A 91 -6.01 5.75 -14.63
CA VAL A 91 -4.66 5.37 -14.13
C VAL A 91 -3.58 5.69 -15.16
N ALA A 92 -3.79 5.34 -16.43
CA ALA A 92 -2.81 5.58 -17.50
C ALA A 92 -2.55 7.08 -17.78
N LYS A 93 -3.51 7.94 -17.42
CA LYS A 93 -3.36 9.40 -17.47
C LYS A 93 -2.65 9.92 -16.21
N PHE A 94 -2.98 9.38 -15.05
CA PHE A 94 -2.44 9.79 -13.76
C PHE A 94 -0.98 9.37 -13.56
N TRP A 95 -0.62 8.13 -13.89
CA TRP A 95 0.73 7.61 -13.63
C TRP A 95 1.39 7.05 -14.89
N SER A 96 2.72 6.92 -14.87
CA SER A 96 3.44 6.22 -15.92
C SER A 96 3.18 4.71 -15.86
N LYS A 97 3.35 4.00 -16.99
CA LYS A 97 3.35 2.52 -17.02
C LYS A 97 4.35 1.96 -16.01
N ASN A 98 4.10 0.73 -15.55
CA ASN A 98 4.87 0.08 -14.50
C ASN A 98 4.81 0.88 -13.20
N GLY A 99 3.58 1.18 -12.77
CA GLY A 99 3.27 1.86 -11.52
C GLY A 99 3.69 1.07 -10.28
N PRO A 100 3.18 1.46 -9.10
CA PRO A 100 3.48 0.79 -7.84
C PRO A 100 3.25 -0.72 -7.94
N GLN A 101 4.12 -1.47 -7.29
CA GLN A 101 3.95 -2.92 -7.07
C GLN A 101 3.52 -3.13 -5.63
N TRP A 102 2.32 -3.63 -5.38
CA TRP A 102 1.79 -3.78 -4.03
C TRP A 102 2.21 -5.11 -3.42
N ASP A 103 2.75 -5.07 -2.20
CA ASP A 103 3.17 -6.28 -1.48
C ASP A 103 1.96 -7.13 -1.09
N GLY A 104 0.81 -6.48 -0.88
CA GLY A 104 -0.48 -7.12 -0.68
C GLY A 104 -1.65 -6.24 -1.08
N LEU A 105 -2.80 -6.87 -1.28
CA LEU A 105 -4.08 -6.23 -1.54
C LEU A 105 -5.16 -6.95 -0.75
N ALA A 106 -6.10 -6.17 -0.21
CA ALA A 106 -7.30 -6.68 0.42
C ALA A 106 -8.50 -5.81 0.02
N THR A 107 -9.70 -6.38 0.06
CA THR A 107 -10.94 -5.64 -0.11
C THR A 107 -11.79 -5.72 1.13
N VAL A 108 -12.60 -4.69 1.33
CA VAL A 108 -13.59 -4.62 2.39
C VAL A 108 -14.91 -4.12 1.80
N VAL A 109 -16.00 -4.32 2.51
CA VAL A 109 -17.33 -3.88 2.12
C VAL A 109 -17.92 -3.02 3.24
N GLY A 110 -18.34 -1.82 2.90
CA GLY A 110 -18.99 -0.90 3.82
C GLY A 110 -20.46 -1.24 4.06
N ALA A 111 -21.09 -0.54 5.02
CA ALA A 111 -22.48 -0.79 5.41
C ALA A 111 -23.49 -0.75 4.24
N ASP A 112 -23.23 0.10 3.25
CA ASP A 112 -24.09 0.29 2.07
C ASP A 112 -23.72 -0.64 0.90
N GLY A 113 -22.85 -1.63 1.12
CA GLY A 113 -22.34 -2.52 0.07
C GLY A 113 -21.21 -1.90 -0.77
N GLU A 114 -20.75 -0.70 -0.44
CA GLU A 114 -19.64 -0.02 -1.12
C GLU A 114 -18.34 -0.81 -0.94
N LYS A 115 -17.58 -0.98 -2.03
CA LYS A 115 -16.30 -1.70 -2.00
C LYS A 115 -15.16 -0.77 -1.62
N GLY A 116 -14.41 -1.14 -0.59
CA GLY A 116 -13.17 -0.50 -0.20
C GLY A 116 -11.93 -1.33 -0.55
N LEU A 117 -10.79 -0.66 -0.68
CA LEU A 117 -9.50 -1.26 -1.00
C LEU A 117 -8.47 -1.00 0.10
N LEU A 118 -7.72 -2.02 0.46
CA LEU A 118 -6.52 -1.90 1.28
C LEU A 118 -5.31 -2.15 0.37
N LEU A 119 -4.42 -1.16 0.35
CA LEU A 119 -3.14 -1.20 -0.35
C LEU A 119 -2.03 -1.47 0.66
N ILE A 120 -1.31 -2.59 0.57
CA ILE A 120 -0.30 -2.97 1.55
C ILE A 120 1.11 -2.69 1.01
N GLU A 121 1.92 -2.01 1.83
CA GLU A 121 3.38 -1.88 1.71
C GLU A 121 4.03 -2.49 2.96
N ALA A 122 4.90 -3.47 2.77
CA ALA A 122 5.52 -4.23 3.84
C ALA A 122 7.04 -3.99 3.90
N LYS A 123 7.56 -3.63 5.08
CA LYS A 123 8.98 -3.39 5.33
C LYS A 123 9.44 -4.18 6.55
N ALA A 124 10.66 -4.71 6.53
CA ALA A 124 11.27 -5.39 7.66
C ALA A 124 12.39 -4.57 8.30
N HIS A 125 12.91 -3.57 7.57
CA HIS A 125 13.92 -2.65 8.08
C HIS A 125 13.70 -1.19 7.60
N PRO A 126 13.98 -0.18 8.45
CA PRO A 126 13.84 1.24 8.11
C PRO A 126 14.55 1.67 6.82
N ASP A 127 15.72 1.11 6.52
CA ASP A 127 16.46 1.47 5.29
C ASP A 127 15.73 1.09 4.00
N GLU A 128 14.82 0.10 4.03
CA GLU A 128 14.01 -0.28 2.87
C GLU A 128 13.00 0.80 2.46
N THR A 129 12.76 1.80 3.32
CA THR A 129 11.92 2.96 2.97
C THR A 129 12.63 3.96 2.07
N LYS A 130 13.98 3.91 2.02
CA LYS A 130 14.78 4.83 1.22
C LYS A 130 14.72 4.44 -0.24
N SER A 131 14.23 5.34 -1.08
CA SER A 131 14.05 5.06 -2.50
C SER A 131 14.06 6.35 -3.34
N ASP A 132 14.71 6.27 -4.50
CA ASP A 132 14.68 7.31 -5.52
C ASP A 132 13.82 6.87 -6.70
N ILE A 133 13.28 7.86 -7.42
CA ILE A 133 12.66 7.62 -8.72
C ILE A 133 13.67 6.97 -9.68
N LYS A 134 13.23 5.94 -10.40
CA LYS A 134 14.03 5.24 -11.42
C LYS A 134 13.57 5.50 -12.85
N ALA A 135 12.59 6.39 -13.04
CA ALA A 135 12.10 6.76 -14.35
C ALA A 135 13.15 7.60 -15.08
N GLU A 136 13.49 7.23 -16.30
CA GLU A 136 14.50 7.92 -17.12
C GLU A 136 13.87 8.85 -18.16
N SER A 137 12.66 8.52 -18.63
CA SER A 137 12.00 9.33 -19.66
C SER A 137 11.44 10.62 -19.06
N LYS A 138 11.68 11.76 -19.73
CA LYS A 138 11.17 13.07 -19.32
C LYS A 138 9.64 13.07 -19.14
N MET A 139 8.92 12.37 -20.01
CA MET A 139 7.47 12.26 -19.93
C MET A 139 7.01 11.47 -18.70
N SER A 140 7.70 10.37 -18.36
CA SER A 140 7.38 9.60 -17.15
C SER A 140 7.67 10.41 -15.89
N ILE A 141 8.83 11.08 -15.84
CA ILE A 141 9.21 11.93 -14.70
C ILE A 141 8.18 13.03 -14.51
N TYR A 142 7.82 13.75 -15.58
CA TYR A 142 6.81 14.81 -15.55
C TYR A 142 5.46 14.34 -15.02
N LYS A 143 4.97 13.18 -15.48
CA LYS A 143 3.72 12.58 -14.96
C LYS A 143 3.81 12.26 -13.48
N ILE A 144 4.91 11.65 -13.05
CA ILE A 144 5.13 11.27 -11.65
C ILE A 144 5.15 12.51 -10.75
N GLU A 145 5.90 13.54 -11.14
CA GLU A 145 6.02 14.79 -10.38
C GLU A 145 4.68 15.51 -10.26
N ASN A 146 3.94 15.65 -11.36
CA ASN A 146 2.61 16.27 -11.34
C ASN A 146 1.63 15.53 -10.43
N SER A 147 1.67 14.20 -10.44
CA SER A 147 0.76 13.39 -9.64
C SER A 147 1.09 13.42 -8.15
N ILE A 148 2.38 13.49 -7.82
CA ILE A 148 2.85 13.77 -6.45
C ILE A 148 2.43 15.18 -6.02
N GLU A 149 2.62 16.19 -6.86
CA GLU A 149 2.25 17.57 -6.53
C GLU A 149 0.75 17.72 -6.32
N ALA A 150 -0.06 17.07 -7.16
CA ALA A 150 -1.52 17.04 -7.00
C ALA A 150 -1.93 16.45 -5.64
N ALA A 151 -1.31 15.33 -5.25
CA ALA A 151 -1.55 14.71 -3.95
C ALA A 151 -1.10 15.61 -2.78
N GLN A 152 0.08 16.23 -2.87
CA GLN A 152 0.57 17.18 -1.86
C GLN A 152 -0.41 18.34 -1.66
N ARG A 153 -0.85 18.95 -2.76
CA ARG A 153 -1.83 20.06 -2.74
C ARG A 153 -3.13 19.63 -2.10
N TYR A 154 -3.64 18.46 -2.46
CA TYR A 154 -4.88 17.90 -1.92
C TYR A 154 -4.83 17.67 -0.41
N TYR A 155 -3.69 17.18 0.10
CA TYR A 155 -3.49 16.94 1.53
C TYR A 155 -3.03 18.18 2.30
N GLY A 156 -2.86 19.34 1.65
CA GLY A 156 -2.39 20.57 2.29
C GLY A 156 -0.91 20.52 2.68
N ILE A 157 -0.10 19.74 1.96
CA ILE A 157 1.34 19.60 2.17
C ILE A 157 2.05 20.61 1.25
N LYS A 158 2.98 21.37 1.81
CA LYS A 158 3.80 22.30 1.01
C LYS A 158 4.65 21.51 0.01
N PRO A 159 4.88 22.04 -1.21
CA PRO A 159 5.71 21.36 -2.20
C PRO A 159 7.07 20.96 -1.62
N VAL A 160 7.35 19.66 -1.64
CA VAL A 160 8.62 19.08 -1.19
C VAL A 160 8.95 17.89 -2.10
N ASN A 161 10.23 17.66 -2.36
CA ASN A 161 10.63 16.64 -3.30
C ASN A 161 10.47 15.23 -2.69
N TRP A 162 9.39 14.54 -3.06
CA TRP A 162 9.21 13.11 -2.72
C TRP A 162 9.86 12.17 -3.74
N THR A 163 10.33 12.64 -4.90
CA THR A 163 10.98 11.79 -5.91
C THR A 163 12.41 11.39 -5.55
N LYS A 164 12.96 12.00 -4.50
CA LYS A 164 14.25 11.66 -3.90
C LYS A 164 14.05 11.12 -2.49
N GLN A 165 14.85 10.13 -2.12
CA GLN A 165 14.95 9.52 -0.80
C GLN A 165 13.70 8.77 -0.29
N TYR A 166 12.48 9.17 -0.63
CA TYR A 166 11.23 8.54 -0.16
C TYR A 166 10.20 8.31 -1.29
N TYR A 167 10.69 8.01 -2.49
CA TYR A 167 9.86 7.88 -3.69
C TYR A 167 8.78 6.82 -3.57
N GLN A 168 9.07 5.65 -3.01
CA GLN A 168 8.06 4.58 -2.85
C GLN A 168 6.89 5.05 -1.98
N LEU A 169 7.14 5.68 -0.83
CA LEU A 169 6.07 6.19 0.03
C LEU A 169 5.34 7.36 -0.63
N GLY A 170 6.05 8.28 -1.29
CA GLY A 170 5.43 9.37 -2.04
C GLY A 170 4.51 8.88 -3.17
N ASN A 171 4.94 7.84 -3.89
CA ASN A 171 4.14 7.15 -4.88
C ASN A 171 2.88 6.51 -4.26
N ARG A 172 3.01 5.81 -3.12
CA ARG A 172 1.85 5.20 -2.45
C ARG A 172 0.82 6.24 -2.01
N ILE A 173 1.29 7.36 -1.45
CA ILE A 173 0.41 8.47 -1.05
C ILE A 173 -0.27 9.12 -2.27
N ALA A 174 0.43 9.25 -3.40
CA ALA A 174 -0.17 9.74 -4.63
C ALA A 174 -1.28 8.81 -5.15
N PHE A 175 -1.08 7.49 -5.07
CA PHE A 175 -2.13 6.53 -5.39
C PHE A 175 -3.28 6.54 -4.37
N LEU A 176 -3.00 6.76 -3.10
CA LEU A 176 -4.05 6.92 -2.08
C LEU A 176 -4.95 8.12 -2.37
N TYR A 177 -4.35 9.24 -2.80
CA TYR A 177 -5.10 10.40 -3.31
C TYR A 177 -5.91 10.04 -4.55
N PHE A 178 -5.29 9.41 -5.55
CA PHE A 178 -5.97 9.05 -6.79
C PHE A 178 -7.18 8.14 -6.55
N MET A 179 -7.05 7.12 -5.69
CA MET A 179 -8.14 6.21 -5.40
C MET A 179 -9.31 6.92 -4.71
N ASN A 180 -9.03 7.64 -3.61
CA ASN A 180 -10.08 8.26 -2.82
C ASN A 180 -10.72 9.49 -3.50
N GLU A 181 -9.92 10.32 -4.19
CA GLU A 181 -10.40 11.59 -4.73
C GLU A 181 -10.76 11.52 -6.22
N ILE A 182 -10.02 10.77 -7.04
CA ILE A 182 -10.21 10.77 -8.49
C ILE A 182 -11.10 9.61 -8.96
N LEU A 183 -11.02 8.47 -8.28
CA LEU A 183 -11.87 7.32 -8.52
C LEU A 183 -13.05 7.23 -7.57
N HIS A 184 -13.02 7.94 -6.43
CA HIS A 184 -14.02 7.81 -5.37
C HIS A 184 -14.21 6.37 -4.90
N ILE A 185 -13.09 5.66 -4.76
CA ILE A 185 -13.06 4.30 -4.21
C ILE A 185 -12.43 4.41 -2.82
N PRO A 186 -13.18 4.15 -1.73
CA PRO A 186 -12.65 4.17 -0.37
C PRO A 186 -11.40 3.31 -0.26
N THR A 187 -10.27 3.93 0.09
CA THR A 187 -8.98 3.24 0.05
C THR A 187 -8.11 3.63 1.23
N TRP A 188 -7.46 2.64 1.83
CA TRP A 188 -6.47 2.80 2.90
C TRP A 188 -5.11 2.28 2.47
N LEU A 189 -4.06 2.99 2.86
CA LEU A 189 -2.68 2.54 2.72
C LEU A 189 -2.23 1.93 4.04
N VAL A 190 -1.97 0.62 4.05
CA VAL A 190 -1.44 -0.10 5.19
C VAL A 190 0.07 -0.19 5.08
N LEU A 191 0.76 0.44 6.03
CA LEU A 191 2.20 0.34 6.22
C LEU A 191 2.47 -0.75 7.26
N THR A 192 2.85 -1.93 6.78
CA THR A 192 3.16 -3.10 7.61
C THR A 192 4.64 -3.14 7.92
N ASN A 193 4.99 -2.87 9.18
CA ASN A 193 6.38 -2.67 9.60
C ASN A 193 6.78 -3.77 10.58
N PHE A 194 7.44 -4.81 10.09
CA PHE A 194 7.75 -5.97 10.92
C PHE A 194 8.76 -5.62 12.02
N THR A 195 8.45 -6.04 13.24
CA THR A 195 9.34 -5.99 14.39
C THR A 195 9.99 -7.34 14.63
N GLN A 196 11.11 -7.38 15.38
CA GLN A 196 11.71 -8.65 15.83
C GLN A 196 12.12 -9.61 14.70
N GLY A 197 12.52 -9.08 13.53
CA GLY A 197 13.03 -9.89 12.43
C GLY A 197 14.27 -10.70 12.82
N GLN A 198 14.32 -11.95 12.37
CA GLN A 198 15.40 -12.91 12.67
C GLN A 198 16.78 -12.45 12.16
N TYR A 199 16.81 -11.81 10.99
CA TYR A 199 18.06 -11.35 10.35
C TYR A 199 18.45 -9.94 10.75
N ILE A 200 17.44 -9.05 10.82
CA ILE A 200 17.60 -7.69 11.28
C ILE A 200 16.43 -7.40 12.21
N THR A 201 16.75 -7.21 13.48
CA THR A 201 15.77 -6.89 14.52
C THR A 201 15.53 -5.38 14.51
N THR A 202 14.31 -5.00 14.17
CA THR A 202 13.82 -3.62 14.35
C THR A 202 12.79 -3.62 15.47
N THR A 203 12.87 -2.66 16.37
CA THR A 203 11.95 -2.43 17.48
C THR A 203 10.80 -1.50 17.08
N LEU A 204 9.72 -1.50 17.85
CA LEU A 204 8.63 -0.53 17.69
C LEU A 204 9.14 0.91 17.81
N GLU A 205 10.01 1.19 18.79
CA GLU A 205 10.56 2.53 19.01
C GLU A 205 11.34 3.03 17.80
N GLU A 206 12.20 2.19 17.22
CA GLU A 206 12.95 2.52 16.01
C GLU A 206 12.02 2.85 14.83
N TRP A 207 10.95 2.07 14.65
CA TRP A 207 9.95 2.35 13.62
C TRP A 207 9.22 3.68 13.84
N LEU A 208 8.82 3.98 15.07
CA LEU A 208 8.13 5.23 15.41
C LEU A 208 9.02 6.45 15.18
N ILE A 209 10.27 6.40 15.64
CA ILE A 209 11.28 7.46 15.40
C ILE A 209 11.51 7.62 13.89
N HIS A 210 11.63 6.51 13.17
CA HIS A 210 11.86 6.52 11.72
C HIS A 210 10.71 7.19 10.96
N TYR A 211 9.47 6.81 11.23
CA TYR A 211 8.32 7.45 10.57
C TYR A 211 8.12 8.90 10.97
N HIS A 212 8.41 9.28 12.22
CA HIS A 212 8.44 10.68 12.63
C HIS A 212 9.41 11.48 11.74
N ASN A 213 10.62 10.96 11.52
CA ASN A 213 11.63 11.59 10.68
C ASN A 213 11.22 11.63 9.20
N ILE A 214 10.66 10.55 8.66
CA ILE A 214 10.16 10.50 7.28
C ILE A 214 9.06 11.53 7.07
N TYR A 215 8.03 11.53 7.92
CA TYR A 215 6.90 12.45 7.79
C TYR A 215 7.33 13.90 7.88
N SER A 216 8.22 14.22 8.82
CA SER A 216 8.84 15.55 8.92
C SER A 216 9.52 15.97 7.61
N LYS A 217 10.39 15.11 7.05
CA LYS A 217 11.08 15.38 5.77
C LYS A 217 10.15 15.45 4.57
N MET A 218 9.06 14.68 4.58
CA MET A 218 8.02 14.69 3.56
C MET A 218 6.99 15.81 3.74
N GLY A 219 7.15 16.67 4.76
CA GLY A 219 6.23 17.78 5.04
C GLY A 219 4.87 17.35 5.59
N ILE A 220 4.72 16.08 5.97
CA ILE A 220 3.52 15.50 6.57
C ILE A 220 3.52 15.84 8.07
N LYS A 221 2.44 16.45 8.53
CA LYS A 221 2.21 16.87 9.91
C LYS A 221 1.01 16.14 10.49
N HIS A 222 0.93 16.09 11.81
CA HIS A 222 -0.23 15.51 12.51
C HIS A 222 -1.57 16.18 12.14
N THR A 223 -1.54 17.44 11.69
CA THR A 223 -2.73 18.18 11.22
C THR A 223 -3.21 17.76 9.84
N ASN A 224 -2.45 16.94 9.09
CA ASN A 224 -2.88 16.41 7.79
C ASN A 224 -3.85 15.23 7.98
N HIS A 225 -4.91 15.42 8.79
CA HIS A 225 -5.89 14.37 9.15
C HIS A 225 -6.52 13.69 7.93
N LYS A 226 -6.72 14.44 6.84
CA LYS A 226 -7.23 13.90 5.56
C LYS A 226 -6.34 12.78 4.99
N LEU A 227 -5.02 12.90 5.15
CA LEU A 227 -4.07 11.87 4.75
C LEU A 227 -4.00 10.77 5.82
N LEU A 228 -3.77 11.17 7.06
CA LEU A 228 -3.46 10.26 8.16
C LEU A 228 -4.64 9.35 8.54
N ASN A 229 -5.88 9.79 8.32
CA ASN A 229 -7.05 8.93 8.49
C ASN A 229 -7.05 7.76 7.50
N ASN A 230 -6.37 7.85 6.37
CA ASN A 230 -6.32 6.80 5.34
C ASN A 230 -4.97 6.08 5.31
N ILE A 231 -4.05 6.38 6.24
CA ILE A 231 -2.81 5.63 6.44
C ILE A 231 -2.95 4.82 7.73
N ILE A 232 -2.77 3.51 7.63
CA ILE A 232 -2.78 2.58 8.75
C ILE A 232 -1.35 2.12 8.97
N GLN A 233 -0.80 2.36 10.15
CA GLN A 233 0.51 1.85 10.53
C GLN A 233 0.34 0.70 11.50
N ILE A 234 0.91 -0.46 11.18
CA ILE A 234 0.93 -1.63 12.06
C ILE A 234 2.36 -2.14 12.24
N PHE A 235 2.59 -2.76 13.40
CA PHE A 235 3.91 -3.25 13.82
C PHE A 235 3.83 -4.72 14.27
N PRO A 236 3.49 -5.65 13.37
CA PRO A 236 3.47 -7.08 13.69
C PRO A 236 4.87 -7.62 13.97
N ASN A 237 4.98 -8.58 14.88
CA ASN A 237 6.23 -9.35 15.03
C ASN A 237 6.47 -10.21 13.79
N ALA A 238 7.71 -10.33 13.35
CA ALA A 238 8.10 -11.26 12.31
C ALA A 238 7.72 -12.70 12.69
N LYS A 239 7.20 -13.45 11.73
CA LYS A 239 6.84 -14.88 11.86
C LYS A 239 7.76 -15.72 10.97
N ASP A 240 8.07 -16.92 11.44
CA ASP A 240 8.86 -17.93 10.73
C ASP A 240 7.98 -19.05 10.17
#